data_AF-A0A7S2SID7-F1
#
_entry.id   AF-A0A7S2SID7-F1
#
_cell.length_a   1.000
_cell.length_b   1.000
_cell.length_c   1.000
_cell.angle_alpha   90.00
_cell.angle_beta   90.00
_cell.angle_gamma   90.00
#
_symmetry.space_group_name_H-M   'P 1'
#
loop_
_entity.id
_entity.type
_entity.pdbx_description
1 polymer ?
#
loop_
_entity_poly.entity_id
_entity_poly.type
_entity_poly.pdbx_seq_one_letter_code
_entity_poly.pdbx_strand_id
1 'polypeptide(L)'
;PDETLDKLLFKDDYVFCNRDDIDPSKIINHDWQTLRSIWKSVNAEYVAALKKFTISGTHAFFSYCNGKLDTYYLRKHLSRKPELNKHARPINATRGAAVNPNQ
;
A
#
# COMPACT_ATOMS: atom_id res chain seq x y z
N PRO A 1 -7.06 22.59 7.18
CA PRO A 1 -5.87 21.72 7.36
C PRO A 1 -6.33 20.32 7.79
N ASP A 2 -5.96 19.28 7.05
CA ASP A 2 -6.27 17.90 7.45
C ASP A 2 -5.45 17.57 8.70
N GLU A 3 -6.10 17.28 9.83
CA GLU A 3 -5.45 17.00 11.13
C GLU A 3 -4.58 15.73 11.14
N THR A 4 -4.55 15.00 10.02
CA THR A 4 -3.78 13.77 9.85
C THR A 4 -2.50 13.93 9.03
N LEU A 5 -2.26 15.11 8.43
CA LEU A 5 -1.16 15.31 7.47
C LEU A 5 0.24 15.14 8.09
N ASP A 6 0.35 15.37 9.41
CA ASP A 6 1.62 15.34 10.15
C ASP A 6 1.77 14.05 11.01
N LYS A 7 0.89 13.06 10.81
CA LYS A 7 0.83 11.84 11.62
C LYS A 7 0.97 10.60 10.72
N LEU A 8 1.93 9.74 11.05
CA LEU A 8 2.00 8.43 10.42
C LEU A 8 0.78 7.60 10.82
N LEU A 9 -0.06 7.25 9.85
CA LEU A 9 -1.14 6.30 10.08
C LEU A 9 -0.52 4.91 10.36
N PHE A 10 -1.16 4.14 11.24
CA PHE A 10 -0.74 2.76 11.57
C PHE A 10 0.57 2.64 12.38
N LYS A 11 0.97 3.67 13.14
CA LYS A 11 2.17 3.62 14.00
C LYS A 11 2.15 2.46 15.02
N ASP A 12 0.97 1.98 15.38
CA ASP A 12 0.70 0.84 16.25
C ASP A 12 0.96 -0.53 15.58
N ASP A 13 1.10 -0.58 14.26
CA ASP A 13 1.40 -1.82 13.53
C ASP A 13 2.86 -2.23 13.77
N TYR A 14 3.09 -3.53 14.00
CA TYR A 14 4.44 -4.06 14.26
C TYR A 14 5.43 -3.82 13.11
N VAL A 15 4.94 -3.61 11.88
CA VAL A 15 5.78 -3.26 10.72
C VAL A 15 6.30 -1.81 10.80
N PHE A 16 5.57 -0.93 11.47
CA PHE A 16 5.89 0.51 11.58
C PHE A 16 6.40 0.92 12.96
N CYS A 17 6.13 0.16 14.02
CA CYS A 17 6.34 0.57 15.42
C CYS A 17 7.82 0.81 15.82
N ASN A 18 8.78 0.26 15.06
CA ASN A 18 10.22 0.38 15.32
C ASN A 18 10.96 1.07 14.16
N ARG A 19 10.30 2.01 13.48
CA ARG A 19 10.89 2.76 12.35
C ARG A 19 11.23 4.18 12.76
N ASP A 20 12.35 4.32 13.46
CA ASP A 20 12.92 5.62 13.85
C ASP A 20 13.49 6.39 12.65
N ASP A 21 13.64 5.71 11.50
CA ASP A 21 14.09 6.29 10.24
C ASP A 21 13.01 7.09 9.50
N ILE A 22 11.76 7.06 9.96
CA ILE A 22 10.64 7.81 9.37
C ILE A 22 10.18 8.88 10.34
N ASP A 23 10.42 10.14 9.98
CA ASP A 23 9.95 11.32 10.71
C ASP A 23 8.75 11.96 9.98
N PRO A 24 7.51 11.75 10.45
CA PRO A 24 6.31 12.24 9.79
C PRO A 24 6.15 13.77 9.86
N SER A 25 6.91 14.43 10.75
CA SER A 25 6.90 15.90 10.86
C SER A 25 7.68 16.58 9.74
N LYS A 26 8.57 15.83 9.06
CA LYS A 26 9.36 16.31 7.92
C LYS A 26 8.60 16.10 6.62
N ILE A 27 7.76 17.07 6.26
CA ILE A 27 7.05 17.07 5.00
C ILE A 27 8.02 17.40 3.86
N ILE A 28 8.21 16.44 2.95
CA ILE A 28 9.00 16.64 1.73
C ILE A 28 8.05 17.06 0.60
N ASN A 29 8.26 18.26 0.08
CA ASN A 29 7.50 18.73 -1.08
C ASN A 29 8.02 18.05 -2.36
N HIS A 30 7.11 17.45 -3.10
CA HIS A 30 7.39 16.84 -4.40
C HIS A 30 6.59 17.55 -5.48
N ASP A 31 7.17 17.70 -6.67
CA ASP A 31 6.42 18.12 -7.85
C ASP A 31 5.47 17.01 -8.33
N TRP A 32 4.54 17.36 -9.20
CA TRP A 32 3.52 16.42 -9.67
C TRP A 32 4.12 15.25 -10.46
N GLN A 33 5.24 15.47 -11.16
CA GLN A 33 5.95 14.44 -11.93
C GLN A 33 6.55 13.39 -11.00
N THR A 34 7.19 13.83 -9.91
CA THR A 34 7.79 12.97 -8.88
C THR A 34 6.72 12.18 -8.16
N LEU A 35 5.63 12.84 -7.73
CA LEU A 35 4.49 12.15 -7.12
C LEU A 35 3.90 11.09 -8.05
N ARG A 36 3.75 11.40 -9.34
CA ARG A 36 3.28 10.43 -10.34
C ARG A 36 4.24 9.26 -10.52
N SER A 37 5.55 9.50 -10.46
CA SER A 37 6.57 8.46 -10.54
C SER A 37 6.52 7.53 -9.33
N ILE A 38 6.50 8.11 -8.11
CA ILE A 38 6.35 7.38 -6.85
C ILE A 38 5.09 6.51 -6.90
N TRP A 39 3.95 7.10 -7.25
CA TRP A 39 2.68 6.38 -7.36
C TRP A 39 2.79 5.17 -8.30
N LYS A 40 3.33 5.35 -9.50
CA LYS A 40 3.48 4.25 -10.47
C LYS A 40 4.33 3.10 -9.91
N SER A 41 5.44 3.42 -9.24
CA SER A 41 6.33 2.41 -8.66
C SER A 41 5.63 1.64 -7.53
N VAL A 42 5.09 2.36 -6.54
CA VAL A 42 4.41 1.75 -5.38
C VAL A 42 3.21 0.91 -5.84
N ASN A 43 2.45 1.41 -6.82
CA ASN A 43 1.29 0.71 -7.34
C ASN A 43 1.66 -0.59 -8.08
N ALA A 44 2.72 -0.56 -8.90
CA ALA A 44 3.19 -1.76 -9.59
C ALA A 44 3.64 -2.84 -8.60
N GLU A 45 4.34 -2.45 -7.54
CA GLU A 45 4.82 -3.35 -6.49
C GLU A 45 3.69 -3.91 -5.64
N TYR A 46 2.72 -3.07 -5.29
CA TYR A 46 1.49 -3.50 -4.63
C TYR A 46 0.74 -4.56 -5.43
N VAL A 47 0.57 -4.36 -6.74
CA VAL A 47 -0.11 -5.32 -7.61
C VAL A 47 0.66 -6.64 -7.70
N ALA A 48 1.99 -6.58 -7.78
CA ALA A 48 2.84 -7.76 -7.79
C ALA A 48 2.76 -8.53 -6.46
N ALA A 49 2.83 -7.83 -5.32
CA ALA A 49 2.68 -8.40 -3.98
C ALA A 49 1.30 -9.03 -3.80
N LEU A 50 0.24 -8.32 -4.21
CA LEU A 50 -1.14 -8.80 -4.14
C LEU A 50 -1.34 -10.06 -4.98
N LYS A 51 -0.81 -10.13 -6.20
CA LYS A 51 -0.89 -11.33 -7.03
C LYS A 51 -0.25 -12.54 -6.33
N LYS A 52 0.95 -12.37 -5.76
CA LYS A 52 1.66 -13.44 -5.05
C LYS A 52 0.92 -13.86 -3.77
N PHE A 53 0.42 -12.88 -3.01
CA PHE A 53 -0.37 -13.12 -1.80
C PHE A 53 -1.66 -13.89 -2.12
N THR A 54 -2.38 -13.54 -3.18
CA THR A 54 -3.60 -14.26 -3.59
C THR A 54 -3.32 -15.70 -4.05
N ILE A 55 -2.15 -15.96 -4.64
CA ILE A 55 -1.78 -17.31 -5.10
C ILE A 55 -1.36 -18.22 -3.93
N SER A 56 -0.51 -17.73 -3.02
CA SER A 56 0.05 -18.55 -1.94
C SER A 56 -0.72 -18.42 -0.63
N GLY A 57 -1.08 -17.20 -0.22
CA GLY A 57 -1.80 -16.89 1.02
C GLY A 57 -1.11 -17.34 2.33
N THR A 58 0.08 -17.93 2.25
CA THR A 58 0.69 -18.70 3.36
C THR A 58 1.39 -17.80 4.38
N HIS A 59 1.81 -16.61 3.97
CA HIS A 59 2.52 -15.65 4.84
C HIS A 59 1.74 -14.34 4.98
N ALA A 60 2.15 -13.51 5.95
CA ALA A 60 1.62 -12.15 6.06
C ALA A 60 1.88 -11.35 4.78
N PHE A 61 0.97 -10.43 4.41
CA PHE A 61 1.10 -9.65 3.17
C PHE A 61 2.45 -8.92 3.06
N PHE A 62 2.98 -8.40 4.17
CA PHE A 62 4.27 -7.70 4.20
C PHE A 62 5.44 -8.54 3.68
N SER A 63 5.40 -9.87 3.87
CA SER A 63 6.42 -10.78 3.33
C SER A 63 6.46 -10.75 1.79
N TYR A 64 5.35 -10.40 1.13
CA TYR A 64 5.27 -10.26 -0.32
C TYR A 64 5.65 -8.85 -0.81
N CYS A 65 5.78 -7.87 0.11
CA CYS A 65 6.20 -6.50 -0.19
C CYS A 65 7.72 -6.36 -0.35
N ASN A 66 8.51 -7.43 -0.22
CA ASN A 66 9.97 -7.37 -0.31
C ASN A 66 10.61 -6.35 0.66
N GLY A 67 10.04 -6.23 1.87
CA GLY A 67 10.47 -5.27 2.90
C GLY A 67 10.06 -3.81 2.64
N LYS A 68 9.32 -3.53 1.57
CA LYS A 68 8.95 -2.17 1.19
C LYS A 68 7.73 -1.67 1.97
N LEU A 69 7.97 -0.65 2.79
CA LEU A 69 6.96 -0.07 3.68
C LEU A 69 5.86 0.68 2.95
N ASP A 70 6.20 1.42 1.90
CA ASP A 70 5.26 2.18 1.07
C ASP A 70 4.17 1.28 0.45
N THR A 71 4.57 0.12 -0.05
CA THR A 71 3.70 -0.91 -0.61
C THR A 71 2.75 -1.49 0.45
N TYR A 72 3.28 -1.75 1.65
CA TYR A 72 2.49 -2.23 2.77
C TYR A 72 1.52 -1.16 3.28
N TYR A 73 1.99 0.08 3.36
CA TYR A 73 1.20 1.24 3.75
C TYR A 73 0.03 1.45 2.79
N LEU A 74 0.26 1.32 1.48
CA LEU A 74 -0.81 1.37 0.48
C LEU A 74 -1.87 0.28 0.73
N ARG A 75 -1.47 -0.96 1.03
CA ARG A 75 -2.42 -2.04 1.36
C ARG A 75 -3.28 -1.70 2.59
N LYS A 76 -2.67 -1.18 3.67
CA LYS A 76 -3.37 -0.78 4.90
C LYS A 76 -4.33 0.38 4.64
N HIS A 77 -3.89 1.36 3.85
CA HIS A 77 -4.71 2.51 3.47
C HIS A 77 -5.93 2.08 2.64
N LEU A 78 -5.74 1.20 1.67
CA LEU A 78 -6.83 0.63 0.86
C LEU A 78 -7.78 -0.29 1.65
N SER A 79 -7.32 -0.90 2.76
CA SER A 79 -8.22 -1.60 3.68
C SER A 79 -9.15 -0.65 4.43
N ARG A 80 -8.67 0.55 4.79
CA ARG A 80 -9.50 1.60 5.41
C ARG A 80 -10.41 2.31 4.40
N LYS A 81 -9.95 2.41 3.14
CA LYS A 81 -10.63 3.10 2.04
C LYS A 81 -10.81 2.20 0.82
N PRO A 82 -11.69 1.18 0.91
CA PRO A 82 -11.88 0.21 -0.16
C PRO A 82 -12.37 0.83 -1.48
N GLU A 83 -13.05 1.97 -1.43
CA GLU A 83 -13.52 2.73 -2.59
C GLU A 83 -12.37 3.19 -3.52
N LEU A 84 -11.16 3.32 -2.97
CA LEU A 84 -9.96 3.71 -3.71
C LEU A 84 -9.28 2.53 -4.43
N ASN A 85 -9.67 1.29 -4.12
CA ASN A 85 -9.03 0.09 -4.68
C ASN A 85 -9.15 0.01 -6.21
N LYS A 86 -10.21 0.60 -6.79
CA LYS A 86 -10.40 0.70 -8.25
C LYS A 86 -9.31 1.54 -8.95
N HIS A 87 -8.64 2.42 -8.21
CA HIS A 87 -7.56 3.26 -8.73
C HIS A 87 -6.16 2.65 -8.49
N ALA A 88 -6.02 1.77 -7.50
CA ALA A 88 -4.78 1.07 -7.16
C ALA A 88 -4.55 -0.22 -7.95
N ARG A 89 -5.50 -0.63 -8.80
CA ARG A 89 -5.29 -1.71 -9.76
C ARG A 89 -5.04 -1.08 -11.12
N PRO A 90 -4.10 -1.60 -11.93
CA PRO A 90 -4.02 -1.17 -13.32
C PRO A 90 -5.38 -1.40 -13.98
N ILE A 91 -5.83 -0.43 -14.78
CA ILE A 91 -7.14 -0.39 -15.45
C ILE A 91 -7.45 -1.70 -16.23
N ASN A 92 -6.42 -2.48 -16.56
CA ASN A 92 -6.50 -3.76 -17.27
C ASN A 92 -6.62 -5.01 -16.38
N ALA A 93 -6.66 -4.90 -15.05
CA ALA A 93 -6.75 -6.05 -14.14
C ALA A 93 -8.19 -6.60 -13.94
N THR A 94 -9.18 -6.00 -14.59
CA THR A 94 -10.62 -6.25 -14.36
C THR A 94 -11.15 -7.55 -15.00
N ARG A 95 -10.35 -8.63 -15.05
CA ARG A 95 -10.83 -9.91 -15.61
C ARG A 95 -10.30 -11.19 -14.96
N GLY A 96 -9.76 -11.14 -13.74
CA GLY A 96 -9.12 -12.34 -13.17
C GLY A 96 -9.31 -12.63 -11.68
N ALA A 97 -10.01 -11.81 -10.90
CA ALA A 97 -10.26 -12.12 -9.49
C ALA A 97 -11.76 -12.30 -9.28
N ALA A 98 -12.29 -13.41 -9.80
CA ALA A 98 -13.53 -13.95 -9.31
C ALA A 98 -13.38 -14.17 -7.79
N VAL A 99 -14.35 -13.63 -7.07
CA VAL A 99 -14.69 -13.94 -5.69
C VAL A 99 -14.51 -15.43 -5.45
N ASN A 100 -13.72 -15.83 -4.45
CA ASN A 100 -13.85 -17.17 -3.88
C ASN A 100 -15.06 -17.09 -2.93
N PRO A 101 -16.21 -17.72 -3.25
CA PRO A 101 -17.42 -17.60 -2.47
C PRO A 101 -17.57 -18.76 -1.48
N ASN A 102 -16.48 -19.33 -0.97
CA ASN A 102 -16.56 -20.34 0.10
C ASN A 102 -15.47 -20.11 1.14
N GLN A 103 -15.94 -19.97 2.38
CA GLN A 103 -15.46 -20.65 3.60
C GLN A 103 -13.95 -20.75 3.82
#